data_AF-V4H9E3-F1
#
_entry.id   AF-V4H9E3-F1
#
_cell.length_a   1.000
_cell.length_b   1.000
_cell.length_c   1.000
_cell.angle_alpha   90.00
_cell.angle_beta   90.00
_cell.angle_gamma   90.00
#
_symmetry.space_group_name_H-M   'P 1'
#
loop_
_entity.id
_entity.type
_entity.pdbx_description
1 polymer ?
#
loop_
_entity_poly.entity_id
_entity_poly.type
_entity_poly.pdbx_seq_one_letter_code
_entity_poly.pdbx_strand_id
1 'polypeptide(L)' 'MSELMLMVGVVCVYLVPIALVAGSKRSKGHEKNGWLIGTLFFSWIALLLYVTMIPKTGRVKPRGKKHS' A
#
# COMPACT_ATOMS: atom_id res chain seq x y z
N MET A 1 -14.94 -11.20 -16.92
CA MET A 1 -15.68 -11.52 -15.69
C MET A 1 -14.72 -11.62 -14.50
N SER A 2 -13.70 -12.48 -14.55
CA SER A 2 -12.77 -12.71 -13.44
C SER A 2 -11.94 -11.48 -13.04
N GLU A 3 -11.45 -10.70 -13.99
CA GLU A 3 -10.64 -9.49 -13.71
C GLU A 3 -11.43 -8.39 -13.00
N LEU A 4 -12.68 -8.18 -13.40
CA LEU A 4 -13.59 -7.24 -12.73
C LEU A 4 -13.86 -7.69 -11.29
N MET A 5 -14.03 -9.00 -11.07
CA MET A 5 -14.22 -9.57 -9.75
C MET A 5 -13.00 -9.38 -8.85
N LEU A 6 -11.79 -9.54 -9.40
CA LEU A 6 -10.53 -9.28 -8.69
C LEU A 6 -10.37 -7.80 -8.33
N MET A 7 -10.65 -6.87 -9.27
CA MET A 7 -10.60 -5.44 -8.97
C MET A 7 -11.60 -5.04 -7.89
N VAL A 8 -12.84 -5.52 -7.96
CA VAL A 8 -13.85 -5.25 -6.92
C VAL A 8 -13.41 -5.85 -5.58
N GLY A 9 -12.87 -7.06 -5.56
CA GLY A 9 -12.35 -7.70 -4.35
C GLY A 9 -11.24 -6.89 -3.68
N VAL A 10 -10.29 -6.39 -4.47
CA VAL A 10 -9.19 -5.55 -3.98
C VAL A 10 -9.73 -4.23 -3.40
N VAL A 11 -10.67 -3.58 -4.07
CA VAL A 11 -11.31 -2.36 -3.57
C VAL A 11 -12.09 -2.63 -2.28
N CYS A 12 -12.81 -3.75 -2.20
CA CYS A 12 -13.52 -4.14 -0.98
C CYS A 12 -12.54 -4.32 0.19
N VAL A 13 -11.46 -5.09 0.02
CA VAL A 13 -10.44 -5.29 1.06
C VAL A 13 -9.78 -3.98 1.47
N TYR A 14 -9.54 -3.07 0.51
CA TYR A 14 -9.01 -1.74 0.79
C TYR A 14 -9.95 -0.87 1.64
N LEU A 15 -11.26 -1.00 1.45
CA LEU A 15 -12.27 -0.25 2.21
C LEU A 15 -12.59 -0.86 3.58
N VAL A 16 -12.24 -2.13 3.85
CA VAL A 16 -12.44 -2.77 5.17
C VAL A 16 -11.91 -1.96 6.35
N PRO A 17 -10.63 -1.53 6.39
CA PRO A 17 -10.12 -0.76 7.53
C PRO A 17 -10.87 0.58 7.70
N ILE A 18 -11.25 1.22 6.59
CA ILE A 18 -12.04 2.46 6.60
C ILE A 18 -13.43 2.19 7.19
N ALA A 19 -14.09 1.11 6.79
CA ALA A 19 -15.39 0.70 7.30
C ALA A 19 -15.35 0.30 8.79
N LEU A 20 -14.29 -0.37 9.24
CA LEU A 20 -14.07 -0.72 10.64
C LEU A 20 -13.89 0.52 11.52
N VAL A 21 -13.11 1.49 11.07
CA VAL A 21 -12.96 2.79 11.73
C VAL A 21 -14.27 3.57 11.72
N ALA A 22 -14.98 3.57 10.58
CA ALA A 22 -16.25 4.27 10.43
C ALA A 22 -17.39 3.67 11.27
N GLY A 23 -17.43 2.34 11.45
CA GLY A 23 -18.45 1.64 12.23
C GLY A 23 -18.16 1.57 13.73
N SER A 24 -16.93 1.84 14.15
CA SER A 24 -16.55 1.78 15.57
C SER A 24 -17.24 2.87 16.39
N LYS A 25 -18.05 2.46 17.39
CA LYS A 25 -18.63 3.38 18.40
C LYS A 25 -17.60 3.87 19.42
N ARG A 26 -16.35 3.37 19.36
CA ARG A 26 -15.29 3.65 20.33
C ARG A 26 -14.58 4.99 20.09
N SER A 27 -14.66 5.54 18.86
CA SER A 27 -14.03 6.81 18.49
C SER A 27 -15.10 7.81 18.10
N LYS A 28 -15.21 8.92 18.84
CA LYS A 28 -16.21 9.99 18.59
C LYS A 28 -15.52 11.27 18.12
N GLY A 29 -16.16 11.99 17.21
CA GLY A 29 -15.70 13.31 16.77
C GLY A 29 -14.33 13.28 16.07
N HIS A 30 -13.40 14.10 16.58
CA HIS A 30 -12.10 14.37 15.95
C HIS A 30 -11.17 13.14 15.87
N GLU A 31 -11.27 12.22 16.83
CA GLU A 31 -10.48 10.99 16.88
C GLU A 31 -10.77 10.06 15.70
N LYS A 32 -12.01 10.09 15.20
CA LYS A 32 -12.44 9.28 14.06
C LYS A 32 -11.82 9.75 12.75
N ASN A 33 -11.69 11.08 12.58
CA ASN A 33 -10.99 11.66 11.44
C ASN A 33 -9.49 11.35 11.48
N GLY A 34 -8.88 11.35 12.67
CA GLY A 34 -7.49 10.94 12.86
C GLY A 34 -7.25 9.47 12.46
N TRP A 35 -8.15 8.57 12.85
CA TRP A 35 -8.08 7.17 12.43
C TRP A 35 -8.31 6.97 10.93
N LEU A 36 -9.24 7.70 10.33
CA LEU A 36 -9.45 7.70 8.87
C LEU A 36 -8.17 8.14 8.13
N ILE A 37 -7.59 9.28 8.52
CA ILE A 37 -6.31 9.77 7.98
C ILE A 37 -5.20 8.74 8.20
N GLY A 38 -5.13 8.13 9.38
CA GLY A 38 -4.11 7.13 9.73
C GLY A 38 -4.18 5.89 8.83
N THR A 39 -5.38 5.37 8.57
CA THR A 39 -5.57 4.24 7.65
C THR A 39 -5.21 4.60 6.20
N LEU A 40 -5.49 5.84 5.78
CA LEU A 40 -5.12 6.33 4.45
C LEU A 40 -3.60 6.50 4.31
N PHE A 41 -2.94 7.02 5.34
CA PHE A 41 -1.50 7.19 5.40
C PHE A 41 -0.76 5.85 5.41
N PHE A 42 -1.31 4.82 6.05
CA PHE A 42 -0.70 3.49 6.10
C PHE A 42 -0.50 2.90 4.69
N SER A 43 -1.46 3.10 3.79
CA SER A 43 -1.34 2.73 2.37
C SER A 43 -0.14 3.41 1.68
N TRP A 44 0.07 4.70 1.97
CA TRP A 44 1.19 5.48 1.44
C TRP A 44 2.53 5.09 2.06
N ILE A 45 2.56 4.81 3.37
CA ILE A 45 3.77 4.34 4.06
C ILE A 45 4.19 2.97 3.52
N ALA A 46 3.26 2.05 3.22
CA ALA A 46 3.59 0.77 2.61
C ALA A 46 4.29 0.94 1.25
N LEU A 47 3.84 1.91 0.44
CA LEU A 47 4.45 2.22 -0.85
C LEU A 47 5.83 2.89 -0.68
N LEU A 48 5.97 3.79 0.30
CA LEU A 48 7.25 4.41 0.64
C LEU A 48 8.25 3.37 1.16
N LEU A 49 7.81 2.44 2.00
CA LEU A 49 8.61 1.30 2.46
C LEU A 49 9.00 0.39 1.30
N TYR A 50 8.10 0.11 0.36
CA TYR A 50 8.43 -0.65 -0.84
C TYR A 50 9.55 0.01 -1.67
N VAL A 51 9.44 1.32 -1.93
CA VAL A 51 10.45 2.08 -2.69
C VAL A 51 11.78 2.19 -1.95
N THR A 52 11.75 2.31 -0.62
CA THR A 52 12.96 2.48 0.21
C THR A 52 13.64 1.15 0.56
N MET A 53 12.88 0.08 0.81
CA MET A 53 13.42 -1.27 1.07
C MET A 53 13.90 -1.95 -0.19
N ILE A 54 13.29 -1.71 -1.36
CA ILE A 54 13.82 -2.28 -2.59
C ILE A 54 15.22 -1.71 -2.83
N PRO A 55 16.26 -2.54 -2.74
CA PRO A 55 17.60 -2.08 -3.01
C PRO A 55 17.68 -1.70 -4.49
N LYS A 56 18.28 -0.55 -4.81
CA LYS A 56 18.58 -0.12 -6.20
C LYS A 56 19.62 -1.02 -6.91
N THR A 57 19.86 -2.23 -6.41
CA THR A 57 20.89 -3.17 -6.88
C THR A 57 20.40 -3.92 -8.12
N GLY A 58 20.23 -3.15 -9.19
CA GLY A 58 19.88 -3.63 -10.54
C GLY A 58 20.91 -3.22 -11.60
N ARG A 59 22.02 -2.56 -11.22
CA ARG A 59 23.14 -2.37 -12.16
C ARG A 59 24.04 -3.59 -12.10
N VAL A 60 23.58 -4.70 -12.68
CA VAL A 60 24.50 -5.73 -13.15
C VAL A 60 25.38 -5.06 -14.20
N LYS A 61 26.58 -4.64 -13.81
CA LYS A 61 27.58 -4.06 -14.71
C LYS A 61 27.77 -5.08 -15.84
N PRO A 62 27.52 -4.74 -17.13
CA PRO A 62 27.82 -5.68 -18.20
C PRO A 62 29.32 -5.94 -18.13
N ARG A 63 29.67 -7.19 -17.80
CA ARG A 63 31.04 -7.66 -17.73
C ARG A 63 31.58 -7.57 -19.15
N GLY A 64 32.33 -6.51 -19.45
CA GLY A 64 32.94 -6.31 -20.76
C GLY A 64 33.68 -7.59 -21.16
N LYS A 65 33.22 -8.20 -22.26
CA LYS A 65 33.96 -9.28 -22.91
C LYS A 65 35.29 -8.68 -23.37
N LYS A 66 36.38 -8.96 -22.64
CA LYS A 66 37.73 -8.87 -23.21
C LYS A 66 37.82 -9.96 -24.26
N HIS A 67 37.79 -9.57 -25.53
CA HIS A 67 38.23 -10.41 -26.62
C HIS A 67 39.76 -10.26 -26.67
N SER A 68 40.48 -11.35 -26.44
CA SER A 68 41.92 -11.50 -26.65
C SER A 68 42.14 -12.34 -27.89
#